data_AF-A0A8H4A6A9-F1
#
_entry.id   AF-A0A8H4A6A9-F1
#
_cell.length_a   1.000
_cell.length_b   1.000
_cell.length_c   1.000
_cell.angle_alpha   90.00
_cell.angle_beta   90.00
_cell.angle_gamma   90.00
#
_symmetry.space_group_name_H-M   'P 1'
#
loop_
_entity.id
_entity.type
_entity.pdbx_description
1 polymer ?
#
loop_
_entity_poly.entity_id
_entity_poly.type
_entity_poly.pdbx_seq_one_letter_code
_entity_poly.pdbx_strand_id
1 'polypeptide(L)'
;MLDKNIHRIEYIDDKGNYNMILEYANEGTLREYLKTNFTILQWTDKLRIAKEIALGLLFLHDKNIIHRDLHSKNVLIHHGQPKITDFGLSKQINEITSSSNSILIGMPEYIEPQCLIKHGYKRDKRSDVYSFGQILWEISSGRPPFQAFESAFTLVHIFQGNREEPIEVHTSFDSLSAVLFENITFYNLIKEVKIMSRL
;
A
#
# COMPACT_ATOMS: atom_id res chain seq x y z
N MET A 1 -14.35 12.51 3.63
CA MET A 1 -13.54 13.50 2.91
C MET A 1 -12.59 12.74 2.00
N LEU A 2 -13.05 12.41 0.81
CA LEU A 2 -12.14 12.49 -0.34
C LEU A 2 -11.65 13.94 -0.34
N ASP A 3 -10.35 14.13 -0.48
CA ASP A 3 -9.72 15.45 -0.47
C ASP A 3 -10.49 16.41 -1.40
N LYS A 4 -10.48 17.71 -1.09
CA LYS A 4 -11.27 18.76 -1.79
C LYS A 4 -10.98 18.90 -3.30
N ASN A 5 -10.18 17.99 -3.89
CA ASN A 5 -9.70 18.01 -5.26
C ASN A 5 -10.06 16.77 -6.09
N ILE A 6 -10.72 15.74 -5.54
CA ILE A 6 -11.18 14.61 -6.36
C ILE A 6 -12.60 14.89 -6.86
N HIS A 7 -12.72 15.39 -8.09
CA HIS A 7 -13.99 15.45 -8.81
C HIS A 7 -14.41 14.01 -9.16
N ARG A 8 -15.26 13.41 -8.32
CA ARG A 8 -15.92 12.12 -8.60
C ARG A 8 -17.31 12.39 -9.17
N ILE A 9 -17.57 11.90 -10.38
CA ILE A 9 -18.91 11.87 -10.96
C ILE A 9 -19.29 10.41 -11.18
N GLU A 10 -20.46 10.03 -10.68
CA GLU A 10 -21.05 8.72 -10.91
C GLU A 10 -22.27 8.89 -11.80
N TYR A 11 -22.37 8.07 -12.84
CA TYR A 11 -23.53 8.05 -13.70
C TYR A 11 -23.77 6.65 -14.25
N ILE A 12 -25.02 6.40 -14.64
CA ILE A 12 -25.42 5.19 -15.35
C ILE A 12 -25.56 5.58 -16.83
N ASP A 13 -24.89 4.86 -17.72
CA ASP A 13 -25.01 5.12 -19.17
C ASP A 13 -26.32 4.56 -19.74
N ASP A 14 -26.61 4.88 -21.00
CA ASP A 14 -27.81 4.41 -21.70
C ASP A 14 -27.90 2.87 -21.84
N LYS A 15 -26.81 2.15 -21.54
CA LYS A 15 -26.73 0.68 -21.55
C LYS A 15 -26.88 0.07 -20.14
N GLY A 16 -27.07 0.90 -19.11
CA GLY A 16 -27.19 0.47 -17.72
C GLY A 16 -25.85 0.20 -17.02
N ASN A 17 -24.71 0.59 -17.61
CA ASN A 17 -23.41 0.43 -16.96
C ASN A 17 -23.17 1.56 -15.96
N TYR A 18 -22.67 1.19 -14.79
CA TYR A 18 -22.19 2.15 -13.79
C TYR A 18 -20.81 2.66 -14.20
N ASN A 19 -20.69 3.97 -14.36
CA ASN A 19 -19.45 4.63 -14.74
C ASN A 19 -19.01 5.57 -13.62
N MET A 20 -17.69 5.63 -13.39
CA MET A 20 -17.07 6.55 -12.44
C MET A 20 -16.01 7.37 -13.17
N ILE A 21 -16.14 8.69 -13.09
CA ILE A 21 -15.14 9.65 -13.58
C ILE A 21 -14.36 10.14 -12.37
N LEU A 22 -13.04 10.11 -12.49
CA LEU A 22 -12.10 10.52 -11.45
C LEU A 22 -11.10 11.54 -12.01
N GLU A 23 -10.50 12.31 -11.11
CA GLU A 23 -9.34 13.16 -11.42
C GLU A 23 -8.21 12.32 -12.03
N TYR A 24 -7.62 12.81 -13.12
CA TYR A 24 -6.53 12.13 -13.80
C TYR A 24 -5.19 12.38 -13.08
N ALA A 25 -4.53 11.30 -12.67
CA ALA A 25 -3.18 11.33 -12.14
C ALA A 25 -2.16 11.29 -13.30
N ASN A 26 -1.43 12.38 -13.49
CA ASN A 26 -0.63 12.64 -14.69
C ASN A 26 0.70 11.88 -14.76
N GLU A 27 1.11 11.21 -13.68
CA GLU A 27 2.38 10.47 -13.59
C GLU A 27 2.19 8.97 -13.40
N GLY A 28 0.97 8.48 -13.64
CA GLY A 28 0.65 7.05 -13.60
C GLY A 28 0.66 6.47 -12.19
N THR A 29 0.91 5.17 -12.10
CA THR A 29 1.01 4.46 -10.83
C THR A 29 2.36 4.70 -10.14
N LEU A 30 2.44 4.52 -8.82
CA LEU A 30 3.70 4.58 -8.08
C LEU A 30 4.71 3.57 -8.63
N ARG A 31 4.27 2.38 -9.05
CA ARG A 31 5.15 1.38 -9.67
C ARG A 31 5.80 1.88 -10.96
N GLU A 32 5.01 2.49 -11.85
CA GLU A 32 5.52 3.08 -13.09
C GLU A 32 6.41 4.29 -12.80
N TYR A 33 5.99 5.12 -11.86
CA TYR A 33 6.74 6.29 -11.44
C TYR A 33 8.12 5.94 -10.89
N LEU A 34 8.22 4.94 -10.02
CA LEU A 34 9.49 4.44 -9.50
C LEU A 34 10.33 3.86 -10.65
N LYS A 35 9.76 3.02 -11.52
CA LYS A 35 10.49 2.45 -12.66
C LYS A 35 11.16 3.53 -13.53
N THR A 36 10.51 4.67 -13.73
CA THR A 36 11.02 5.75 -14.57
C THR A 36 11.95 6.69 -13.82
N ASN A 37 11.67 7.00 -12.55
CA ASN A 37 12.32 8.10 -11.82
C ASN A 37 13.25 7.65 -10.69
N PHE A 38 13.40 6.35 -10.43
CA PHE A 38 14.12 5.87 -9.23
C PHE A 38 15.56 6.39 -9.12
N THR A 39 16.28 6.54 -10.23
CA THR A 39 17.67 7.01 -10.26
C THR A 39 17.83 8.50 -9.95
N ILE A 40 16.78 9.30 -10.16
CA ILE A 40 16.78 10.74 -9.87
C ILE A 40 16.19 11.07 -8.50
N LEU A 41 15.30 10.22 -7.98
CA LEU A 41 14.67 10.39 -6.68
C LEU A 41 15.69 10.32 -5.54
N GLN A 42 15.79 11.40 -4.78
CA GLN A 42 16.60 11.43 -3.57
C GLN A 42 15.86 10.72 -2.42
N TRP A 43 16.58 10.36 -1.36
CA TRP A 43 15.97 9.77 -0.17
C TRP A 43 14.90 10.67 0.46
N THR A 44 15.07 11.98 0.38
CA THR A 44 14.06 12.95 0.82
C THR A 44 12.75 12.82 0.04
N ASP A 45 12.82 12.60 -1.28
CA ASP A 45 11.63 12.40 -2.12
C ASP A 45 10.94 11.07 -1.79
N LYS A 46 11.73 10.00 -1.63
CA LYS A 46 11.26 8.67 -1.25
C LYS A 46 10.53 8.70 0.10
N LEU A 47 11.12 9.36 1.10
CA LEU A 47 10.52 9.54 2.42
C LEU A 47 9.26 10.38 2.38
N ARG A 48 9.23 11.44 1.55
CA ARG A 48 8.03 12.27 1.34
C ARG A 48 6.88 11.43 0.75
N ILE A 49 7.15 10.67 -0.31
CA ILE A 49 6.16 9.77 -0.92
C ILE A 49 5.63 8.77 0.11
N ALA A 50 6.53 8.09 0.84
CA ALA A 50 6.15 7.14 1.89
C ALA A 50 5.26 7.77 2.98
N LYS A 51 5.62 8.99 3.43
CA LYS A 51 4.86 9.74 4.43
C LYS A 51 3.47 10.09 3.93
N GLU A 52 3.33 10.60 2.71
CA GLU A 52 2.04 10.97 2.12
C GLU A 52 1.12 9.75 1.96
N ILE A 53 1.64 8.59 1.53
CA ILE A 53 0.88 7.33 1.49
C ILE A 53 0.44 6.92 2.90
N ALA A 54 1.33 6.98 3.89
CA ALA A 54 0.99 6.64 5.28
C ALA A 54 -0.13 7.55 5.85
N LEU A 55 -0.10 8.84 5.53
CA LEU A 55 -1.15 9.79 5.93
C LEU A 55 -2.49 9.45 5.27
N GLY A 56 -2.49 9.12 3.98
CA GLY A 56 -3.68 8.63 3.28
C GLY A 56 -4.24 7.35 3.90
N LEU A 57 -3.37 6.40 4.25
CA LEU A 57 -3.79 5.15 4.88
C LEU A 57 -4.34 5.37 6.30
N LEU A 58 -3.67 6.20 7.10
CA LEU A 58 -4.13 6.57 8.43
C LEU A 58 -5.52 7.22 8.39
N PHE A 59 -5.77 8.06 7.39
CA PHE A 59 -7.09 8.66 7.18
C PHE A 59 -8.17 7.60 6.91
N LEU A 60 -7.91 6.61 6.04
CA LEU A 60 -8.86 5.51 5.80
C LEU A 60 -9.13 4.72 7.09
N HIS A 61 -8.07 4.41 7.83
CA HIS A 61 -8.14 3.66 9.08
C HIS A 61 -8.88 4.43 10.17
N ASP A 62 -8.74 5.75 10.27
CA ASP A 62 -9.54 6.61 11.17
C ASP A 62 -11.04 6.55 10.83
N LYS A 63 -11.38 6.40 9.54
CA LYS A 63 -12.76 6.19 9.08
C LYS A 63 -13.23 4.74 9.13
N ASN A 64 -12.44 3.85 9.74
CA ASN A 64 -12.71 2.41 9.84
C ASN A 64 -12.93 1.75 8.46
N ILE A 65 -12.24 2.26 7.44
CA ILE A 65 -12.18 1.70 6.09
C ILE A 65 -10.87 0.93 5.98
N ILE A 66 -10.94 -0.32 5.54
CA ILE A 66 -9.78 -1.16 5.22
C ILE A 66 -9.70 -1.24 3.70
N HIS A 67 -8.52 -0.99 3.13
CA HIS A 67 -8.30 -0.96 1.68
C HIS A 67 -8.44 -2.35 1.05
N ARG A 68 -7.82 -3.36 1.66
CA ARG A 68 -7.80 -4.78 1.24
C ARG A 68 -7.12 -5.08 -0.10
N ASP A 69 -6.66 -4.09 -0.83
CA ASP A 69 -5.81 -4.30 -2.01
C ASP A 69 -4.79 -3.19 -2.22
N LEU A 70 -4.17 -2.77 -1.11
CA LEU A 70 -3.18 -1.70 -1.16
C LEU A 70 -1.88 -2.25 -1.78
N HIS A 71 -1.44 -1.67 -2.88
CA HIS A 71 -0.16 -1.98 -3.51
C HIS A 71 0.29 -0.82 -4.40
N SER A 72 1.54 -0.82 -4.89
CA SER A 72 2.07 0.31 -5.67
C SER A 72 1.37 0.58 -7.00
N LYS A 73 0.61 -0.37 -7.56
CA LYS A 73 -0.29 -0.08 -8.71
C LYS A 73 -1.61 0.61 -8.31
N ASN A 74 -1.98 0.59 -7.03
CA ASN A 74 -3.16 1.24 -6.44
C ASN A 74 -2.76 2.49 -5.65
N VAL A 75 -1.59 3.03 -5.95
CA VAL A 75 -1.16 4.37 -5.58
C VAL A 75 -0.86 5.10 -6.88
N LEU A 76 -1.54 6.21 -7.13
CA LEU A 76 -1.29 7.05 -8.30
C LEU A 76 -0.41 8.23 -7.92
N ILE A 77 0.35 8.75 -8.88
CA ILE A 77 1.17 9.95 -8.70
C ILE A 77 0.56 11.09 -9.51
N HIS A 78 0.29 12.19 -8.83
CA HIS A 78 -0.23 13.41 -9.42
C HIS A 78 0.60 14.60 -8.95
N HIS A 79 1.32 15.25 -9.87
CA HIS A 79 2.29 16.30 -9.58
C HIS A 79 3.28 15.95 -8.46
N GLY A 80 3.84 14.74 -8.50
CA GLY A 80 4.79 14.21 -7.53
C GLY A 80 4.18 13.84 -6.17
N GLN A 81 2.85 13.90 -6.02
CA GLN A 81 2.13 13.53 -4.80
C GLN A 81 1.43 12.17 -4.97
N PRO A 82 1.68 11.19 -4.08
CA PRO A 82 0.95 9.93 -4.10
C PRO A 82 -0.49 10.07 -3.60
N LYS A 83 -1.41 9.38 -4.27
CA LYS A 83 -2.82 9.24 -3.90
C LYS A 83 -3.22 7.76 -3.91
N ILE A 84 -3.78 7.26 -2.80
CA ILE A 84 -4.33 5.90 -2.74
C ILE A 84 -5.61 5.83 -3.59
N THR A 85 -5.75 4.78 -4.39
CA THR A 85 -6.88 4.57 -5.30
C THR A 85 -7.37 3.12 -5.27
N ASP A 86 -8.42 2.83 -6.03
CA ASP A 86 -9.04 1.52 -6.21
C ASP A 86 -9.61 0.91 -4.91
N PHE A 87 -10.72 1.50 -4.48
CA PHE A 87 -11.47 1.07 -3.30
C PHE A 87 -12.45 -0.08 -3.61
N GLY A 88 -12.35 -0.75 -4.76
CA GLY A 88 -13.31 -1.79 -5.18
C GLY A 88 -13.40 -2.98 -4.23
N LEU A 89 -12.32 -3.26 -3.50
CA LEU A 89 -12.24 -4.32 -2.50
C LEU A 89 -12.31 -3.81 -1.06
N SER A 90 -12.36 -2.49 -0.89
CA SER A 90 -12.39 -1.86 0.43
C SER A 90 -13.67 -2.19 1.17
N LYS A 91 -13.57 -2.24 2.51
CA LYS A 91 -14.71 -2.51 3.38
C LYS A 91 -14.70 -1.65 4.62
N GLN A 92 -15.89 -1.28 5.09
CA GLN A 92 -16.04 -0.77 6.43
C GLN A 92 -15.91 -1.94 7.42
N ILE A 93 -15.17 -1.74 8.53
CA ILE A 93 -14.91 -2.79 9.52
C ILE A 93 -16.18 -3.47 10.01
N ASN A 94 -17.26 -2.70 10.18
CA ASN A 94 -18.53 -3.18 10.70
C ASN A 94 -19.31 -4.07 9.72
N GLU A 95 -18.93 -4.07 8.43
CA GLU A 95 -19.57 -4.87 7.37
C GLU A 95 -18.84 -6.20 7.10
N ILE A 96 -17.76 -6.49 7.84
CA ILE A 96 -16.96 -7.70 7.63
C ILE A 96 -17.65 -8.92 8.27
N THR A 97 -18.42 -9.62 7.46
CA THR A 97 -19.03 -10.93 7.80
C THR A 97 -18.05 -12.09 7.57
N SER A 98 -18.30 -13.24 8.19
CA SER A 98 -17.46 -14.44 8.01
C SER A 98 -17.43 -14.97 6.57
N SER A 99 -18.48 -14.73 5.78
CA SER A 99 -18.55 -15.08 4.35
C SER A 99 -17.77 -14.13 3.43
N SER A 100 -17.36 -12.96 3.92
CA SER A 100 -16.61 -11.95 3.15
C SER A 100 -15.12 -12.28 2.96
N ASN A 101 -14.65 -13.40 3.54
CA ASN A 101 -13.22 -13.70 3.76
C ASN A 101 -12.73 -14.95 3.01
N SER A 102 -13.55 -15.60 2.19
CA SER A 102 -13.20 -16.91 1.61
C SER A 102 -12.33 -16.84 0.35
N ILE A 103 -12.12 -15.65 -0.23
CA ILE A 103 -11.33 -15.51 -1.46
C ILE A 103 -10.04 -14.76 -1.13
N LEU A 104 -8.91 -15.39 -1.43
CA LEU A 104 -7.61 -14.75 -1.45
C LEU A 104 -7.58 -13.76 -2.64
N ILE A 105 -7.90 -12.50 -2.37
CA ILE A 105 -7.94 -11.43 -3.38
C ILE A 105 -6.80 -10.45 -3.12
N GLY A 106 -6.16 -10.03 -4.20
CA GLY A 106 -5.17 -8.97 -4.25
C GLY A 106 -3.87 -9.42 -4.90
N MET A 107 -2.89 -8.52 -4.93
CA MET A 107 -1.56 -8.79 -5.49
C MET A 107 -0.71 -9.65 -4.52
N PRO A 108 -0.27 -10.87 -4.91
CA PRO A 108 0.37 -11.86 -4.02
C PRO A 108 1.46 -11.33 -3.09
N GLU A 109 2.33 -10.49 -3.62
CA GLU A 109 3.47 -9.84 -2.97
C GLU A 109 3.05 -9.00 -1.76
N TYR A 110 1.81 -8.50 -1.77
CA TYR A 110 1.24 -7.56 -0.80
C TYR A 110 0.28 -8.19 0.18
N ILE A 111 -0.01 -9.49 0.04
CA ILE A 111 -0.96 -10.19 0.89
C ILE A 111 -0.29 -10.56 2.21
N GLU A 112 -0.94 -10.19 3.32
CA GLU A 112 -0.50 -10.55 4.66
C GLU A 112 -0.43 -12.09 4.82
N PRO A 113 0.69 -12.65 5.32
CA PRO A 113 0.90 -14.10 5.43
C PRO A 113 -0.19 -14.83 6.22
N GLN A 114 -0.81 -14.17 7.19
CA GLN A 114 -1.90 -14.75 7.99
C GLN A 114 -3.12 -15.13 7.14
N CYS A 115 -3.32 -14.48 5.98
CA CYS A 115 -4.35 -14.86 5.01
C CYS A 115 -4.11 -16.25 4.39
N LEU A 116 -2.86 -16.71 4.37
CA LEU A 116 -2.45 -18.01 3.83
C LEU A 116 -2.44 -19.09 4.91
N ILE A 117 -2.16 -18.71 6.16
CA ILE A 117 -1.98 -19.63 7.28
C ILE A 117 -3.30 -19.98 7.96
N LYS A 118 -4.18 -19.00 8.15
CA LYS A 118 -5.38 -19.16 8.97
C LYS A 118 -6.63 -19.24 8.09
N HIS A 119 -7.27 -20.40 8.10
CA HIS A 119 -8.57 -20.56 7.44
C HIS A 119 -9.60 -19.60 8.03
N GLY A 120 -10.27 -18.82 7.17
CA GLY A 120 -11.25 -17.83 7.59
C GLY A 120 -10.66 -16.59 8.27
N TYR A 121 -9.36 -16.32 8.10
CA TYR A 121 -8.71 -15.10 8.60
C TYR A 121 -9.47 -13.86 8.15
N LYS A 122 -9.79 -12.97 9.11
CA LYS A 122 -10.46 -11.71 8.83
C LYS A 122 -9.41 -10.64 8.62
N ARG A 123 -9.29 -10.16 7.39
CA ARG A 123 -8.42 -9.03 7.07
C ARG A 123 -8.90 -7.79 7.80
N ASP A 124 -7.97 -7.11 8.46
CA ASP A 124 -8.23 -5.88 9.20
C ASP A 124 -7.21 -4.79 8.83
N LYS A 125 -7.15 -3.70 9.60
CA LYS A 125 -6.19 -2.61 9.39
C LYS A 125 -4.75 -3.10 9.28
N ARG A 126 -4.37 -4.16 10.01
CA ARG A 126 -3.01 -4.74 9.98
C ARG A 126 -2.66 -5.33 8.64
N SER A 127 -3.65 -5.87 7.91
CA SER A 127 -3.43 -6.37 6.55
C SER A 127 -2.99 -5.25 5.61
N ASP A 128 -3.58 -4.05 5.71
CA ASP A 128 -3.13 -2.91 4.91
C ASP A 128 -1.75 -2.40 5.37
N VAL A 129 -1.44 -2.47 6.67
CA VAL A 129 -0.10 -2.09 7.18
C VAL A 129 0.98 -3.04 6.64
N TYR A 130 0.70 -4.34 6.56
CA TYR A 130 1.61 -5.28 5.90
C TYR A 130 1.84 -4.88 4.44
N SER A 131 0.77 -4.61 3.68
CA SER A 131 0.87 -4.21 2.29
C SER A 131 1.63 -2.88 2.13
N PHE A 132 1.43 -1.93 3.04
CA PHE A 132 2.22 -0.70 3.09
C PHE A 132 3.71 -0.97 3.35
N GLY A 133 4.05 -1.94 4.20
CA GLY A 133 5.44 -2.39 4.38
C GLY A 133 6.10 -2.84 3.09
N GLN A 134 5.36 -3.54 2.22
CA GLN A 134 5.84 -3.95 0.90
C GLN A 134 6.01 -2.75 -0.05
N ILE A 135 5.13 -1.75 0.02
CA ILE A 135 5.29 -0.48 -0.71
C ILE A 135 6.55 0.26 -0.24
N LEU A 136 6.82 0.33 1.08
CA LEU A 136 8.04 0.94 1.61
C LEU A 136 9.29 0.26 1.07
N TRP A 137 9.27 -1.07 1.01
CA TRP A 137 10.37 -1.83 0.42
C TRP A 137 10.56 -1.50 -1.06
N GLU A 138 9.49 -1.45 -1.85
CA GLU A 138 9.57 -1.09 -3.27
C GLU A 138 10.03 0.35 -3.51
N ILE A 139 9.60 1.32 -2.68
CA ILE A 139 10.11 2.70 -2.73
C ILE A 139 11.62 2.73 -2.45
N SER A 140 12.11 1.84 -1.59
CA SER A 140 13.51 1.77 -1.19
C SER A 140 14.37 1.07 -2.25
N SER A 141 13.86 0.00 -2.85
CA SER A 141 14.59 -0.86 -3.79
C SER A 141 14.44 -0.44 -5.26
N GLY A 142 13.37 0.29 -5.60
CA GLY A 142 13.04 0.71 -6.95
C GLY A 142 12.46 -0.40 -7.82
N ARG A 143 12.16 -1.57 -7.24
CA ARG A 143 11.66 -2.74 -7.95
C ARG A 143 10.50 -3.40 -7.20
N PRO A 144 9.60 -4.12 -7.90
CA PRO A 144 8.54 -4.88 -7.26
C PRO A 144 9.08 -5.88 -6.21
N PRO A 145 8.40 -6.07 -5.07
CA PRO A 145 8.73 -7.14 -4.14
C PRO A 145 8.62 -8.50 -4.83
N PHE A 146 9.48 -9.43 -4.46
CA PHE A 146 9.56 -10.79 -4.98
C PHE A 146 9.65 -10.88 -6.52
N GLN A 147 10.18 -9.86 -7.20
CA GLN A 147 10.26 -9.80 -8.67
C GLN A 147 10.93 -11.04 -9.31
N ALA A 148 11.81 -11.73 -8.57
CA ALA A 148 12.50 -12.92 -9.05
C ALA A 148 11.61 -14.17 -9.11
N PHE A 149 10.41 -14.13 -8.54
CA PHE A 149 9.49 -15.25 -8.45
C PHE A 149 8.26 -15.03 -9.35
N GLU A 150 7.73 -16.10 -9.94
CA GLU A 150 6.39 -16.02 -10.52
C GLU A 150 5.35 -15.88 -9.39
N SER A 151 4.20 -15.30 -9.73
CA SER A 151 3.15 -14.97 -8.75
C SER A 151 2.67 -16.17 -7.93
N ALA A 152 2.58 -17.37 -8.52
CA ALA A 152 2.19 -18.59 -7.80
C ALA A 152 3.24 -19.03 -6.76
N PHE A 153 4.52 -18.89 -7.07
CA PHE A 153 5.61 -19.24 -6.16
C PHE A 153 5.83 -18.18 -5.08
N THR A 154 5.47 -16.93 -5.34
CA THR A 154 5.54 -15.83 -4.37
C THR A 154 4.75 -16.15 -3.10
N LEU A 155 3.52 -16.64 -3.23
CA LEU A 155 2.69 -17.00 -2.06
C LEU A 155 3.32 -18.12 -1.24
N VAL A 156 3.88 -19.14 -1.89
CA VAL A 156 4.59 -20.25 -1.21
C VAL A 156 5.80 -19.72 -0.46
N HIS A 157 6.57 -18.83 -1.08
CA HIS A 157 7.76 -18.24 -0.48
C HIS A 157 7.41 -17.40 0.76
N ILE A 158 6.36 -16.57 0.68
CA ILE A 158 5.85 -15.77 1.80
C ILE A 158 5.31 -16.67 2.92
N PHE A 159 4.55 -17.72 2.56
CA PHE A 159 3.99 -18.70 3.50
C PHE A 159 5.08 -19.41 4.30
N GLN A 160 6.23 -19.68 3.69
CA GLN A 160 7.41 -20.26 4.36
C GLN A 160 8.13 -19.28 5.31
N GLY A 161 7.68 -18.04 5.42
CA GLY A 161 8.28 -17.02 6.28
C GLY A 161 9.39 -16.21 5.63
N ASN A 162 9.69 -16.44 4.34
CA ASN A 162 10.72 -15.67 3.64
C ASN A 162 10.24 -14.23 3.42
N ARG A 163 11.19 -13.29 3.45
CA ARG A 163 10.95 -11.85 3.28
C ARG A 163 12.02 -11.28 2.35
N GLU A 164 11.74 -10.13 1.78
CA GLU A 164 12.75 -9.39 1.03
C GLU A 164 13.89 -8.93 1.94
N GLU A 165 15.09 -8.91 1.37
CA GLU A 165 16.27 -8.41 2.08
C GLU A 165 16.19 -6.89 2.26
N PRO A 166 16.52 -6.36 3.45
CA PRO A 166 16.55 -4.93 3.68
C PRO A 166 17.54 -4.23 2.74
N ILE A 167 17.12 -3.12 2.13
CA ILE A 167 18.01 -2.26 1.36
C ILE A 167 18.88 -1.45 2.32
N GLU A 168 20.20 -1.53 2.18
CA GLU A 168 21.11 -0.69 2.96
C GLU A 168 20.95 0.78 2.57
N VAL A 169 20.62 1.60 3.57
CA VAL A 169 20.48 3.04 3.39
C VAL A 169 21.76 3.72 3.87
N HIS A 170 22.63 4.11 2.94
CA HIS A 170 23.81 4.93 3.26
C HIS A 170 23.45 6.41 3.37
N THR A 171 22.47 6.76 4.20
CA THR A 171 22.23 8.14 4.60
C THR A 171 22.70 8.34 6.03
N SER A 172 23.29 9.49 6.35
CA SER A 172 23.58 9.85 7.73
C SER A 172 22.31 9.70 8.59
N PHE A 173 22.46 9.08 9.76
CA PHE A 173 21.37 8.75 10.70
C PHE A 173 20.49 9.97 11.07
N ASP A 174 20.97 11.19 10.86
CA ASP A 174 20.30 12.45 11.17
C ASP A 174 19.06 12.71 10.30
N SER A 175 19.03 12.25 9.05
CA SER A 175 17.90 12.50 8.14
C SER A 175 16.72 11.55 8.38
N LEU A 176 17.01 10.29 8.74
CA LEU A 176 15.98 9.31 9.08
C LEU A 176 15.39 9.59 10.46
N SER A 177 16.21 9.95 11.44
CA SER A 177 15.75 10.27 12.79
C SER A 177 14.83 11.51 12.79
N ALA A 178 15.18 12.61 12.11
CA ALA A 178 14.35 13.81 12.07
C ALA A 178 12.94 13.55 11.49
N VAL A 179 12.82 12.76 10.42
CA VAL A 179 11.51 12.41 9.83
C VAL A 179 10.71 11.42 10.70
N LEU A 180 11.40 10.54 11.42
CA LEU A 180 10.79 9.56 12.32
C LEU A 180 10.34 10.15 13.66
N PHE A 181 11.03 11.18 14.19
CA PHE A 181 10.73 11.77 15.50
C PHE A 181 9.61 12.81 15.48
N GLU A 182 9.31 13.44 14.35
CA GLU A 182 8.23 14.45 14.26
C GLU A 182 6.81 13.84 14.21
N ASN A 183 6.67 12.52 14.00
CA ASN A 183 5.35 11.90 13.89
C ASN A 183 5.31 10.51 14.54
N ILE A 184 4.93 10.49 15.82
CA ILE A 184 4.80 9.27 16.66
C ILE A 184 4.00 8.17 15.93
N THR A 185 2.99 8.55 15.14
CA THR A 185 2.15 7.62 14.37
C THR A 185 2.90 6.95 13.23
N PHE A 186 3.76 7.67 12.49
CA PHE A 186 4.58 7.09 11.42
C PHE A 186 5.68 6.18 11.98
N TYR A 187 6.27 6.56 13.11
CA TYR A 187 7.23 5.72 13.83
C TYR A 187 6.58 4.45 14.38
N ASN A 188 5.37 4.54 14.93
CA ASN A 188 4.61 3.37 15.37
C ASN A 188 4.22 2.47 14.19
N LEU A 189 3.83 3.04 13.06
CA LEU A 189 3.55 2.29 11.83
C LEU A 189 4.81 1.57 11.32
N ILE A 190 5.98 2.21 11.35
CA ILE A 190 7.25 1.56 10.97
C ILE A 190 7.66 0.50 11.99
N LYS A 191 7.42 0.72 13.29
CA LYS A 191 7.61 -0.31 14.32
C LYS A 191 6.70 -1.50 14.09
N GLU A 192 5.43 -1.29 13.78
CA GLU A 192 4.47 -2.34 13.45
C GLU A 192 4.89 -3.09 12.18
N VAL A 193 5.34 -2.39 11.13
CA VAL A 193 5.91 -3.00 9.92
C VAL A 193 7.13 -3.88 10.28
N LYS A 194 8.06 -3.40 11.12
CA LYS A 194 9.22 -4.19 11.59
C LYS A 194 8.83 -5.40 12.44
N ILE A 195 7.73 -5.33 13.17
CA ILE A 195 7.21 -6.45 13.96
C ILE A 195 6.54 -7.48 13.04
N MET A 196 5.73 -7.03 12.09
CA MET A 196 5.05 -7.91 11.13
C MET A 196 5.99 -8.52 10.09
N SER A 197 7.14 -7.90 9.81
CA SER A 197 8.18 -8.50 8.96
C SER A 197 8.99 -9.60 9.67
N ARG A 198 8.82 -9.80 10.99
CA ARG A 198 9.50 -10.83 11.80
C ARG A 198 8.59 -11.98 12.25
N LEU A 199 7.28 -11.88 12.00
CA LEU A 199 6.27 -12.94 12.22
C LEU A 199 5.93 -13.64 10.90
#